data_AF-A0A1I2DLQ4-F1
#
_entry.id   AF-A0A1I2DLQ4-F1
#
_cell.length_a   1.000
_cell.length_b   1.000
_cell.length_c   1.000
_cell.angle_alpha   90.00
_cell.angle_beta   90.00
_cell.angle_gamma   90.00
#
_symmetry.space_group_name_H-M   'P 1'
#
loop_
_entity.id
_entity.type
_entity.pdbx_description
1 polymer ?
#
loop_
_entity_poly.entity_id
_entity_poly.type
_entity_poly.pdbx_seq_one_letter_code
_entity_poly.pdbx_strand_id
1 'polypeptide(L)'
;MDIIKTVNYYRKLDKNSLCSCDYCRNYCLEIKKTYPILSDYLTGMGVDIEKPFETMPLDPYEGIIEYIAVQYIVMGNHSDFKAAVVSGVDIDMADSHPVTGIEEEHFVIEISPIKLKWAI
;
A
#
# COMPACT_ATOMS: atom_id res chain seq x y z
N MET A 1 1.93 -16.34 -5.10
CA MET A 1 1.32 -15.48 -4.06
C MET A 1 0.56 -16.34 -3.05
N ASP A 2 0.60 -16.01 -1.76
CA ASP A 2 -0.15 -16.67 -0.68
C ASP A 2 -1.08 -15.67 0.02
N ILE A 3 -2.35 -15.70 -0.37
CA ILE A 3 -3.38 -14.76 0.11
C ILE A 3 -3.62 -14.94 1.61
N ILE A 4 -3.67 -16.18 2.11
CA ILE A 4 -3.97 -16.44 3.53
C ILE A 4 -2.83 -15.93 4.43
N LYS A 5 -1.58 -16.15 4.02
CA LYS A 5 -0.43 -15.57 4.74
C LYS A 5 -0.43 -14.06 4.68
N THR A 6 -0.76 -13.46 3.52
CA THR A 6 -0.84 -12.00 3.37
C THR A 6 -1.90 -11.40 4.30
N VAL A 7 -3.10 -11.99 4.34
CA VAL A 7 -4.15 -11.60 5.31
C VAL A 7 -3.66 -11.72 6.75
N ASN A 8 -2.98 -12.81 7.10
CA ASN A 8 -2.47 -13.01 8.46
C ASN A 8 -1.34 -12.04 8.81
N TYR A 9 -0.49 -11.66 7.86
CA TYR A 9 0.52 -10.61 8.02
C TYR A 9 -0.16 -9.28 8.37
N TYR A 10 -1.12 -8.83 7.56
CA TYR A 10 -1.82 -7.56 7.79
C TYR A 10 -2.67 -7.55 9.06
N ARG A 11 -3.21 -8.69 9.50
CA ARG A 11 -3.95 -8.80 10.78
C ARG A 11 -3.06 -8.60 12.00
N LYS A 12 -1.77 -8.93 11.92
CA LYS A 12 -0.80 -8.76 13.01
C LYS A 12 -0.29 -7.33 13.13
N LEU A 13 -0.33 -6.56 12.04
CA LEU A 13 0.06 -5.14 12.05
C LEU A 13 -0.94 -4.32 12.87
N ASP A 14 -0.43 -3.64 13.88
CA ASP A 14 -1.17 -2.67 14.68
C ASP A 14 -0.78 -1.23 14.33
N LYS A 15 -1.40 -0.25 15.00
CA LYS A 15 -1.09 1.17 14.75
C LYS A 15 0.36 1.54 15.09
N ASN A 16 1.01 0.82 16.00
CA ASN A 16 2.39 1.08 16.38
C ASN A 16 3.38 0.50 15.37
N SER A 17 2.92 -0.43 14.54
CA SER A 17 3.69 -1.01 13.44
C SER A 17 3.79 -0.07 12.23
N LEU A 18 2.96 0.97 12.17
CA LEU A 18 2.91 1.92 11.06
C LEU A 18 3.63 3.22 11.42
N CYS A 19 4.22 3.86 10.41
CA CYS A 19 4.77 5.20 10.57
C CYS A 19 3.66 6.18 10.98
N SER A 20 3.94 6.98 12.01
CA SER A 20 2.98 7.90 12.60
C SER A 20 3.17 9.35 12.14
N CYS A 21 3.97 9.61 11.10
CA CYS A 21 4.12 10.97 10.55
C CYS A 21 2.82 11.47 9.90
N ASP A 22 2.72 12.78 9.70
CA ASP A 22 1.49 13.42 9.19
C ASP A 22 1.08 12.88 7.81
N TYR A 23 2.05 12.60 6.93
CA TYR A 23 1.80 12.00 5.62
C TYR A 23 1.16 10.61 5.74
N CYS A 24 1.78 9.69 6.49
CA CYS A 24 1.26 8.33 6.65
C CYS A 24 -0.10 8.31 7.37
N ARG A 25 -0.29 9.18 8.38
CA ARG A 25 -1.59 9.30 9.05
C ARG A 25 -2.68 9.79 8.08
N ASN A 26 -2.37 10.77 7.23
CA ASN A 26 -3.31 11.26 6.22
C ASN A 26 -3.65 10.18 5.19
N TYR A 27 -2.63 9.42 4.77
CA TYR A 27 -2.80 8.28 3.88
C TYR A 27 -3.82 7.27 4.43
N CYS A 28 -3.57 6.71 5.62
CA CYS A 28 -4.45 5.73 6.25
C CYS A 28 -5.86 6.28 6.50
N LEU A 29 -6.00 7.59 6.70
CA LEU A 29 -7.29 8.23 6.94
C LEU A 29 -8.15 8.32 5.66
N GLU A 30 -7.55 8.61 4.51
CA GLU A 30 -8.27 8.99 3.30
C GLU A 30 -8.27 7.91 2.21
N ILE A 31 -7.24 7.05 2.13
CA ILE A 31 -7.01 6.16 0.98
C ILE A 31 -8.22 5.29 0.64
N LYS A 32 -8.82 4.63 1.63
CA LYS A 32 -9.94 3.73 1.44
C LYS A 32 -11.24 4.45 1.07
N LYS A 33 -11.40 5.69 1.54
CA LYS A 33 -12.55 6.55 1.20
C LYS A 33 -12.45 7.02 -0.25
N THR A 34 -11.25 7.41 -0.68
CA THR A 34 -11.00 7.93 -2.02
C THR A 34 -10.94 6.82 -3.07
N TYR A 35 -10.37 5.67 -2.74
CA TYR A 35 -10.16 4.55 -3.67
C TYR A 35 -10.77 3.22 -3.14
N PRO A 36 -12.09 3.13 -2.94
CA PRO A 36 -12.73 1.92 -2.43
C PRO A 36 -12.59 0.72 -3.39
N ILE A 37 -12.63 0.94 -4.71
CA ILE A 37 -12.47 -0.13 -5.71
C ILE A 37 -11.04 -0.70 -5.68
N LEU A 38 -10.03 0.17 -5.53
CA LEU A 38 -8.64 -0.26 -5.35
C LEU A 38 -8.47 -1.01 -4.04
N SER A 39 -9.11 -0.54 -2.96
CA SER A 39 -9.13 -1.25 -1.67
C SER A 39 -9.68 -2.66 -1.81
N ASP A 40 -10.80 -2.84 -2.52
CA ASP A 40 -11.40 -4.15 -2.75
C ASP A 40 -10.49 -5.06 -3.60
N TYR A 41 -9.85 -4.48 -4.63
CA TYR A 41 -8.88 -5.21 -5.46
C TYR A 41 -7.69 -5.71 -4.63
N LEU A 42 -7.06 -4.84 -3.83
CA LEU A 42 -5.95 -5.20 -2.95
C LEU A 42 -6.37 -6.21 -1.88
N THR A 43 -7.59 -6.10 -1.36
CA THR A 43 -8.18 -7.09 -0.44
C THR A 43 -8.26 -8.48 -1.08
N GLY A 44 -8.50 -8.56 -2.40
CA GLY A 44 -8.45 -9.81 -3.16
C GLY A 44 -7.07 -10.49 -3.17
N MET A 45 -5.99 -9.73 -2.97
CA MET A 45 -4.63 -10.23 -2.77
C MET A 45 -4.29 -10.45 -1.27
N GLY A 46 -5.21 -10.11 -0.37
CA GLY A 46 -5.02 -10.14 1.08
C GLY A 46 -4.35 -8.89 1.66
N VAL A 47 -4.09 -7.86 0.84
CA VAL A 47 -3.43 -6.62 1.22
C VAL A 47 -4.44 -5.65 1.84
N ASP A 48 -4.08 -5.08 2.99
CA ASP A 48 -4.84 -3.99 3.62
C ASP A 48 -4.29 -2.63 3.17
N ILE A 49 -5.05 -1.93 2.33
CA ILE A 49 -4.64 -0.66 1.74
C ILE A 49 -4.34 0.41 2.80
N GLU A 50 -4.93 0.32 3.99
CA GLU A 50 -4.74 1.30 5.07
C GLU A 50 -3.44 1.02 5.88
N LYS A 51 -2.64 0.03 5.49
CA LYS A 51 -1.41 -0.38 6.18
C LYS A 51 -0.21 -0.40 5.22
N PRO A 52 0.21 0.75 4.68
CA PRO A 52 1.34 0.79 3.75
C PRO A 52 2.63 0.33 4.43
N PHE A 53 3.50 -0.34 3.67
CA PHE A 53 4.87 -0.64 4.07
C PHE A 53 5.75 0.61 3.99
N GLU A 54 5.66 1.33 2.87
CA GLU A 54 6.38 2.59 2.63
C GLU A 54 5.49 3.55 1.82
N THR A 55 5.61 4.85 2.07
CA THR A 55 4.89 5.88 1.30
C THR A 55 5.87 6.92 0.81
N MET A 56 5.72 7.35 -0.44
CA MET A 56 6.57 8.36 -1.05
C MET A 56 5.73 9.60 -1.38
N PRO A 57 5.44 10.47 -0.39
CA PRO A 57 4.64 11.68 -0.59
C PRO A 57 5.45 12.81 -1.25
N LEU A 58 4.76 13.63 -2.03
CA LEU A 58 5.17 15.00 -2.34
C LEU A 58 4.62 15.97 -1.29
N ASP A 59 5.06 17.22 -1.36
CA ASP A 59 4.51 18.28 -0.52
C ASP A 59 3.02 18.53 -0.87
N PRO A 60 2.14 18.70 0.14
CA PRO A 60 0.76 19.06 -0.08
C PRO A 60 0.63 20.40 -0.83
N TYR A 61 -0.25 20.45 -1.83
CA TYR A 61 -0.55 21.65 -2.60
C TYR A 61 -2.05 21.79 -2.81
N GLU A 62 -2.60 22.97 -2.52
CA GLU A 62 -4.03 23.29 -2.65
C GLU A 62 -4.98 22.27 -2.00
N GLY A 63 -4.59 21.74 -0.83
CA GLY A 63 -5.40 20.79 -0.05
C GLY A 63 -5.40 19.36 -0.59
N ILE A 64 -4.52 19.06 -1.55
CA ILE A 64 -4.28 17.72 -2.08
C ILE A 64 -2.84 17.33 -1.78
N ILE A 65 -2.62 16.06 -1.47
CA ILE A 65 -1.30 15.43 -1.41
C ILE A 65 -1.23 14.32 -2.45
N GLU A 66 -0.12 14.27 -3.17
CA GLU A 66 0.20 13.19 -4.10
C GLU A 66 1.25 12.26 -3.48
N TYR A 67 1.01 10.95 -3.55
CA TYR A 67 1.99 9.93 -3.27
C TYR A 67 2.44 9.35 -4.61
N ILE A 68 3.70 9.53 -4.94
CA ILE A 68 4.28 9.05 -6.20
C ILE A 68 4.48 7.53 -6.21
N ALA A 69 4.51 6.91 -5.03
CA ALA A 69 4.40 5.47 -4.85
C ALA A 69 3.98 5.14 -3.42
N VAL A 70 3.24 4.04 -3.26
CA VAL A 70 2.94 3.43 -1.96
C VAL A 70 3.13 1.93 -2.05
N GLN A 71 3.91 1.37 -1.13
CA GLN A 71 4.38 -0.01 -1.19
C GLN A 71 3.66 -0.91 -0.20
N TYR A 72 3.49 -2.19 -0.56
CA TYR A 72 2.81 -3.21 0.23
C TYR A 72 3.54 -4.55 0.15
N ILE A 73 3.48 -5.31 1.25
CA ILE A 73 4.04 -6.66 1.30
C ILE A 73 2.99 -7.66 0.83
N VAL A 74 3.38 -8.55 -0.07
CA VAL A 74 2.59 -9.72 -0.47
C VAL A 74 3.40 -10.97 -0.15
N MET A 75 2.81 -11.88 0.61
CA MET A 75 3.47 -13.12 1.03
C MET A 75 3.47 -14.15 -0.10
N GLY A 76 4.49 -15.02 -0.11
CA GLY A 76 4.74 -16.05 -1.12
C GLY A 76 5.48 -15.53 -2.36
N ASN A 77 5.64 -16.38 -3.37
CA ASN A 77 6.28 -16.01 -4.64
C ASN A 77 5.45 -15.04 -5.50
N HIS A 78 6.11 -14.36 -6.44
CA HIS A 78 5.49 -13.41 -7.37
C HIS A 78 5.07 -14.05 -8.71
N SER A 79 5.22 -15.36 -8.91
CA SER A 79 5.05 -16.00 -10.23
C SER A 79 3.65 -15.82 -10.85
N ASP A 80 2.62 -15.68 -10.01
CA ASP A 80 1.23 -15.47 -10.45
C ASP A 80 0.79 -14.00 -10.40
N PHE A 81 1.68 -13.10 -9.93
CA PHE A 81 1.39 -11.68 -9.89
C PHE A 81 1.41 -11.10 -11.31
N LYS A 82 0.49 -10.17 -11.58
CA LYS A 82 0.42 -9.44 -12.84
C LYS A 82 0.16 -7.98 -12.53
N ALA A 83 0.95 -7.12 -13.16
CA ALA A 83 0.69 -5.69 -13.14
C ALA A 83 -0.74 -5.39 -13.63
N ALA A 84 -1.36 -4.38 -13.03
CA ALA A 84 -2.73 -4.01 -13.32
C ALA A 84 -2.93 -2.50 -13.18
N VAL A 85 -4.00 -2.00 -13.79
CA VAL A 85 -4.45 -0.62 -13.58
C VAL A 85 -5.86 -0.68 -13.02
N VAL A 86 -6.05 -0.11 -11.82
CA VAL A 86 -7.34 -0.11 -11.12
C VAL A 86 -7.65 1.32 -10.70
N SER A 87 -8.80 1.84 -11.12
CA SER A 87 -9.20 3.23 -10.83
C SER A 87 -8.17 4.29 -11.28
N GLY A 88 -7.42 4.02 -12.36
CA GLY A 88 -6.37 4.91 -12.87
C GLY A 88 -5.10 4.91 -12.02
N VAL A 89 -4.92 3.91 -11.17
CA VAL A 89 -3.71 3.67 -10.37
C VAL A 89 -3.04 2.40 -10.89
N ASP A 90 -1.77 2.52 -11.26
CA ASP A 90 -0.92 1.40 -11.63
C ASP A 90 -0.57 0.60 -10.37
N ILE A 91 -0.57 -0.72 -10.50
CA ILE A 91 -0.16 -1.67 -9.48
C ILE A 91 0.91 -2.54 -10.12
N ASP A 92 2.13 -2.49 -9.61
CA ASP A 92 3.25 -3.28 -10.15
C ASP A 92 4.15 -3.80 -9.02
N MET A 93 5.12 -4.64 -9.37
CA MET A 93 6.18 -5.00 -8.45
C MET A 93 7.09 -3.80 -8.20
N ALA A 94 7.44 -3.58 -6.93
CA ALA A 94 8.39 -2.53 -6.58
C ALA A 94 9.82 -2.95 -7.00
N ASP A 95 10.46 -2.14 -7.83
CA ASP A 95 11.87 -2.34 -8.23
C ASP A 95 12.85 -2.08 -7.07
N SER A 96 12.46 -1.20 -6.14
CA SER A 96 13.26 -0.80 -5.00
C SER A 96 12.37 -0.57 -3.78
N HIS A 97 12.73 -1.18 -2.66
CA HIS A 97 12.02 -1.03 -1.39
C HIS A 97 12.99 -1.14 -0.21
N PRO A 98 12.65 -0.59 0.97
CA PRO A 98 13.41 -0.83 2.20
C PRO A 98 13.53 -2.32 2.53
N VAL A 99 14.54 -2.69 3.32
CA VAL A 99 14.65 -4.06 3.83
C VAL A 99 13.40 -4.38 4.67
N THR A 100 12.70 -5.46 4.31
CA THR A 100 11.41 -5.82 4.92
C THR A 100 11.55 -6.48 6.29
N GLY A 101 12.70 -7.12 6.55
CA GLY A 101 12.93 -7.90 7.78
C GLY A 101 12.10 -9.19 7.87
N ILE A 102 11.45 -9.61 6.78
CA ILE A 102 10.61 -10.81 6.73
C ILE A 102 11.46 -11.98 6.19
N GLU A 103 11.57 -13.07 6.96
CA GLU A 103 12.32 -14.27 6.55
C GLU A 103 11.55 -15.15 5.57
N GLU A 104 10.22 -15.21 5.71
CA GLU A 104 9.35 -15.98 4.82
C GLU A 104 9.39 -15.41 3.39
N GLU A 105 9.19 -16.25 2.38
CA GLU A 105 9.09 -15.79 0.99
C GLU A 105 7.99 -14.73 0.84
N HIS A 106 8.33 -13.59 0.24
CA HIS A 106 7.45 -12.46 0.00
C HIS A 106 8.01 -11.59 -1.13
N PHE A 107 7.19 -10.67 -1.64
CA PHE A 107 7.59 -9.62 -2.56
C PHE A 107 6.88 -8.31 -2.20
N VAL A 108 7.34 -7.21 -2.79
CA VAL A 108 6.77 -5.89 -2.57
C VAL A 108 6.08 -5.45 -3.85
N ILE A 109 4.84 -5.00 -3.73
CA ILE A 109 4.12 -4.31 -4.79
C ILE A 109 4.08 -2.82 -4.49
N GLU A 110 3.92 -2.00 -5.51
CA GLU A 110 3.68 -0.57 -5.38
C GLU A 110 2.44 -0.14 -6.15
N ILE A 111 1.79 0.90 -5.64
CA ILE A 111 0.68 1.57 -6.30
C ILE A 111 1.03 3.04 -6.56
N SER A 112 0.73 3.52 -7.77
CA SER A 112 1.02 4.91 -8.14
C SER A 112 0.20 5.39 -9.35
N PRO A 113 -0.03 6.71 -9.50
CA PRO A 113 0.03 7.72 -8.45
C PRO A 113 -1.22 7.64 -7.55
N ILE A 114 -1.11 8.11 -6.31
CA ILE A 114 -2.25 8.27 -5.40
C ILE A 114 -2.44 9.75 -5.07
N LYS A 115 -3.68 10.25 -5.21
CA LYS A 115 -4.03 11.63 -4.85
C LYS A 115 -5.09 11.62 -3.78
N LEU A 116 -4.77 12.18 -2.61
CA LEU A 116 -5.67 12.24 -1.47
C LEU A 116 -5.90 13.69 -1.04
N LYS A 117 -7.05 13.94 -0.42
CA LYS A 117 -7.25 15.17 0.33
C LYS A 117 -6.22 15.25 1.46
N TRP A 118 -5.64 16.43 1.67
CA TRP A 118 -4.86 16.72 2.87
C TRP A 118 -5.82 17.15 3.99
N ALA A 119 -5.95 16.31 5.03
CA ALA A 119 -6.96 16.44 6.09
C ALA A 119 -6.37 16.41 7.51
N ILE A 120 -5.04 16.51 7.63
CA ILE A 120 -4.32 16.61 8.91
C ILE A 120 -3.88 18.05 9.16
#